data_AF-A0A817VDU7-F1
#
_entry.id   AF-A0A817VDU7-F1
#
_cell.length_a   1.000
_cell.length_b   1.000
_cell.length_c   1.000
_cell.angle_alpha   90.00
_cell.angle_beta   90.00
_cell.angle_gamma   90.00
#
_symmetry.space_group_name_H-M   'P 1'
#
loop_
_entity.id
_entity.type
_entity.pdbx_description
1 polymer ?
#
loop_
_entity_poly.entity_id
_entity_poly.type
_entity_poly.pdbx_seq_one_letter_code
_entity_poly.pdbx_strand_id
1 'polypeptide(L)'
;MYSIVFGTIILLILESISGAPLHDDRVIIGSSVGGVIGLIILILDLIAIFELLTSSGHGMCSKLIWILIIIFFPIGGLILYWCCARRRTVDQVL
;
A
#
# COMPACT_ATOMS: atom_id res chain seq x y z
N MET A 1 9.88 -18.73 -13.43
CA MET A 1 10.07 -18.11 -12.09
C MET A 1 8.79 -17.47 -11.56
N TYR A 2 8.16 -16.53 -12.26
CA TYR A 2 6.94 -15.84 -11.77
C TYR A 2 5.75 -16.75 -11.46
N SER A 3 5.53 -17.81 -12.25
CA SER A 3 4.42 -18.76 -12.00
C SER A 3 4.59 -19.56 -10.70
N ILE A 4 5.83 -19.85 -10.30
CA ILE A 4 6.13 -20.57 -9.05
C ILE A 4 5.93 -19.62 -7.87
N VAL A 5 6.46 -18.40 -7.98
CA VAL A 5 6.32 -17.35 -6.95
C VAL A 5 4.85 -16.99 -6.72
N PHE A 6 4.07 -16.86 -7.79
CA PHE A 6 2.63 -16.56 -7.71
C PHE A 6 1.84 -17.72 -7.07
N GLY A 7 2.14 -18.96 -7.45
CA GLY A 7 1.52 -20.16 -6.85
C GLY A 7 1.85 -20.31 -5.37
N THR A 8 3.10 -20.05 -4.96
CA THR A 8 3.49 -20.10 -3.54
C THR A 8 2.81 -19.02 -2.71
N ILE A 9 2.60 -17.82 -3.25
CA ILE A 9 1.91 -16.73 -2.55
C ILE A 9 0.43 -17.07 -2.36
N ILE A 10 -0.23 -17.65 -3.37
CA ILE A 10 -1.63 -18.09 -3.27
C ILE A 10 -1.79 -19.23 -2.26
N LEU A 11 -0.89 -20.21 -2.25
CA LEU A 11 -0.95 -21.31 -1.29
C LEU A 11 -0.76 -20.83 0.16
N LEU A 12 0.18 -19.91 0.41
CA LEU A 12 0.38 -19.33 1.75
C LEU A 12 -0.85 -18.55 2.25
N ILE A 13 -1.57 -17.87 1.35
CA ILE A 13 -2.82 -17.17 1.68
C ILE A 13 -3.92 -18.17 2.03
N LEU A 14 -4.01 -19.31 1.31
CA LEU A 14 -5.00 -20.35 1.59
C LEU A 14 -4.71 -21.10 2.89
N GLU A 15 -3.44 -21.36 3.18
CA GLU A 15 -3.00 -22.04 4.41
C GLU A 15 -3.26 -21.18 5.67
N SER A 16 -3.20 -19.85 5.52
CA SER A 16 -3.59 -18.91 6.57
C SER A 16 -5.08 -18.96 6.94
N ILE A 17 -5.94 -19.49 6.05
CA ILE A 17 -7.40 -19.60 6.27
C ILE A 17 -7.73 -20.94 6.94
N SER A 18 -6.92 -21.97 6.74
CA SER A 18 -7.09 -23.29 7.37
C SER A 18 -6.31 -23.35 8.68
N GLY A 19 -6.83 -22.69 9.72
CA GLY A 19 -6.33 -22.84 11.09
C GLY A 19 -6.51 -24.28 11.59
N ALA A 20 -5.57 -25.18 11.24
CA ALA A 20 -5.47 -26.51 11.82
C ALA A 20 -4.68 -26.39 13.14
N PRO A 21 -5.30 -26.62 14.31
CA PRO A 21 -4.57 -26.63 15.57
C PRO A 21 -3.83 -27.96 15.68
N LEU A 22 -2.56 -27.99 15.26
CA LEU A 22 -1.66 -29.05 15.66
C LEU A 22 -1.13 -28.71 17.05
N HIS A 23 -1.62 -29.46 18.02
CA HIS A 23 -1.14 -29.49 19.39
C HIS A 23 0.34 -29.96 19.38
N ASP A 24 1.26 -29.01 19.36
CA ASP A 24 2.62 -29.22 19.85
C ASP A 24 3.17 -27.91 20.43
N ASP A 25 3.79 -28.05 21.59
CA ASP A 25 4.17 -26.96 22.46
C ASP A 25 5.37 -26.19 21.89
N ARG A 26 5.31 -24.86 22.04
CA ARG A 26 6.38 -23.88 21.80
C ARG A 26 6.59 -23.47 20.35
N VAL A 27 5.89 -22.41 19.97
CA VAL A 27 6.43 -21.13 19.45
C VAL A 27 5.20 -20.27 19.10
N ILE A 28 4.61 -19.63 20.11
CA ILE A 28 3.74 -18.47 19.86
C ILE A 28 4.68 -17.29 19.56
N ILE A 29 5.24 -17.27 18.35
CA ILE A 29 5.59 -15.98 17.74
C ILE A 29 4.30 -15.57 17.07
N GLY A 30 3.42 -15.00 17.88
CA GLY A 30 2.24 -14.32 17.39
C GLY A 30 2.67 -13.41 16.25
N SER A 31 1.94 -13.52 15.15
CA SER A 31 2.05 -12.79 13.90
C SER A 31 1.83 -11.28 14.07
N SER A 32 2.56 -10.63 14.99
CA SER A 32 2.48 -9.19 15.30
C SER A 32 3.02 -8.32 14.17
N VAL A 33 3.75 -8.91 13.22
CA VAL A 33 4.29 -8.24 12.03
C VAL A 33 3.21 -7.67 11.11
N GLY A 34 2.02 -8.30 11.03
CA GLY A 34 0.95 -7.83 10.15
C GLY A 34 0.34 -6.48 10.58
N GLY A 35 0.16 -6.27 11.88
CA GLY A 35 -0.40 -5.03 12.42
C GLY A 35 0.55 -3.84 12.27
N VAL A 36 1.85 -4.05 12.48
CA VAL A 36 2.87 -3.01 12.34
C VAL A 36 3.01 -2.56 10.88
N ILE A 37 2.98 -3.50 9.94
CA ILE A 37 3.06 -3.18 8.50
C ILE A 37 1.83 -2.37 8.04
N GLY A 38 0.62 -2.73 8.50
CA GLY A 38 -0.61 -2.00 8.18
C GLY A 38 -0.61 -0.58 8.76
N LEU A 39 -0.07 -0.40 9.97
CA LEU A 39 0.09 0.92 10.60
C LEU A 39 1.02 1.84 9.81
N ILE A 40 2.14 1.31 9.32
CA ILE A 40 3.09 2.06 8.49
C ILE A 40 2.40 2.53 7.20
N ILE A 41 1.68 1.64 6.51
CA ILE A 41 0.97 1.99 5.27
C ILE A 41 -0.10 3.07 5.53
N LEU A 42 -0.84 2.98 6.63
CA LEU A 42 -1.86 3.96 7.01
C LEU A 42 -1.26 5.35 7.30
N ILE A 43 -0.09 5.39 7.93
CA ILE A 43 0.63 6.66 8.17
C ILE A 43 1.12 7.26 6.84
N LEU A 44 1.65 6.44 5.93
CA LEU A 44 2.09 6.90 4.60
C LEU A 44 0.92 7.46 3.78
N ASP A 45 -0.27 6.85 3.88
CA ASP A 45 -1.50 7.31 3.23
C ASP A 45 -1.88 8.73 3.70
N LEU A 46 -1.83 8.97 5.01
CA LEU A 46 -2.11 10.26 5.61
C LEU A 46 -1.13 11.34 5.15
N ILE A 47 0.18 11.01 5.11
CA ILE A 47 1.23 11.92 4.66
C ILE A 47 1.01 12.32 3.19
N ALA A 48 0.68 11.35 2.33
CA ALA A 48 0.40 11.60 0.93
C ALA A 48 -0.80 12.54 0.74
N ILE A 49 -1.88 12.36 1.52
CA ILE A 49 -3.04 13.26 1.49
C ILE A 49 -2.65 14.68 1.92
N PHE A 50 -1.89 14.84 3.01
CA PHE A 50 -1.43 16.15 3.47
C PHE A 50 -0.51 16.85 2.47
N GLU A 51 0.41 16.11 1.84
CA GLU A 51 1.32 16.65 0.82
C GLU A 51 0.53 17.11 -0.42
N LEU A 52 -0.51 16.37 -0.80
CA LEU A 52 -1.36 16.71 -1.93
C LEU A 52 -2.27 17.92 -1.65
N LEU A 53 -2.80 18.02 -0.43
CA LEU A 53 -3.59 19.17 0.02
C LEU A 53 -2.74 20.44 0.04
N THR A 54 -1.53 20.34 0.60
CA THR A 54 -0.54 21.44 0.70
C THR A 54 0.05 21.85 -0.65
N SER A 55 0.06 20.96 -1.65
CA SER A 55 0.59 21.23 -2.99
C SER A 55 -0.27 22.26 -3.75
N SER A 56 0.09 23.55 -3.72
CA SER A 56 -0.71 24.65 -4.28
C SER A 56 -0.80 24.74 -5.82
N GLY A 57 -0.07 23.90 -6.57
CA GLY A 57 0.08 24.04 -8.03
C GLY A 57 -0.97 23.36 -8.92
N HIS A 58 -1.91 22.58 -8.37
CA HIS A 58 -2.82 21.74 -9.15
C HIS A 58 -4.29 22.04 -8.86
N GLY A 59 -5.11 22.14 -9.90
CA GLY A 59 -6.55 22.45 -9.78
C GLY A 59 -7.31 21.51 -8.85
N MET A 60 -8.31 22.06 -8.15
CA MET A 60 -9.08 21.40 -7.07
C MET A 60 -9.59 19.99 -7.45
N CYS A 61 -10.09 19.80 -8.68
CA CYS A 61 -10.55 18.51 -9.18
C CYS A 61 -9.45 17.45 -9.26
N SER A 62 -8.23 17.83 -9.63
CA SER A 62 -7.11 16.88 -9.67
C SER A 62 -6.75 16.43 -8.26
N LYS A 63 -6.81 17.30 -7.25
CA LYS A 63 -6.51 16.90 -5.87
C LYS A 63 -7.55 15.90 -5.35
N LEU A 64 -8.82 16.17 -5.60
CA LEU A 64 -9.94 15.32 -5.16
C LEU A 64 -9.88 13.90 -5.74
N ILE A 65 -9.57 13.75 -7.03
CA ILE A 65 -9.51 12.42 -7.66
C ILE A 65 -8.35 11.58 -7.08
N TRP A 66 -7.24 12.23 -6.77
CA TRP A 66 -6.06 11.59 -6.19
C TRP A 66 -6.29 11.18 -4.75
N ILE A 67 -6.95 12.01 -3.95
CA ILE A 67 -7.35 11.67 -2.57
C ILE A 67 -8.31 10.48 -2.54
N LEU A 68 -9.27 10.43 -3.47
CA LEU A 68 -10.25 9.34 -3.55
C LEU A 68 -9.60 7.99 -3.87
N ILE A 69 -8.59 7.98 -4.75
CA ILE A 69 -7.80 6.79 -5.10
C ILE A 69 -6.96 6.28 -3.91
N ILE A 70 -6.33 7.20 -3.18
CA ILE A 70 -5.50 6.90 -2.01
C ILE A 70 -6.35 6.27 -0.90
N ILE A 71 -7.52 6.85 -0.60
CA ILE A 71 -8.49 6.32 0.36
C ILE A 71 -9.03 4.93 0.01
N PHE A 72 -9.33 4.68 -1.27
CA PHE A 72 -9.93 3.39 -1.69
C PHE A 72 -8.89 2.27 -1.80
N PHE A 73 -7.61 2.62 -1.98
CA PHE A 73 -6.56 1.65 -2.23
C PHE A 73 -5.21 2.15 -1.69
N PRO A 74 -4.94 1.98 -0.38
CA PRO A 74 -3.79 2.60 0.30
C PRO A 74 -2.44 2.16 -0.29
N ILE A 75 -2.37 0.96 -0.87
CA ILE A 75 -1.15 0.42 -1.46
C ILE A 75 -0.92 0.93 -2.89
N GLY A 76 -1.96 0.99 -3.73
CA GLY A 76 -1.80 1.42 -5.12
C GLY A 76 -1.91 2.93 -5.34
N GLY A 77 -2.53 3.68 -4.42
CA GLY A 77 -2.51 5.15 -4.44
C GLY A 77 -1.09 5.71 -4.37
N LEU A 78 -0.24 5.09 -3.53
CA LEU A 78 1.17 5.44 -3.37
C LEU A 78 2.01 5.18 -4.63
N ILE A 79 1.77 4.04 -5.29
CA ILE A 79 2.47 3.63 -6.52
C ILE A 79 2.09 4.55 -7.69
N LEU A 80 0.80 4.88 -7.81
CA LEU A 80 0.32 5.81 -8.83
C LEU A 80 0.90 7.20 -8.58
N TYR A 81 0.93 7.66 -7.32
CA TYR A 81 1.46 8.98 -6.93
C TYR A 81 2.91 9.10 -7.40
N TRP A 82 3.74 8.10 -7.14
CA TRP A 82 5.13 8.13 -7.57
C TRP A 82 5.29 8.16 -9.10
N CYS A 83 4.45 7.42 -9.83
CA CYS A 83 4.51 7.36 -11.30
C CYS A 83 4.02 8.64 -12.00
N CYS A 84 3.03 9.34 -11.43
CA CYS A 84 2.42 10.52 -12.03
C CYS A 84 3.02 11.84 -11.50
N ALA A 85 3.37 11.93 -10.22
CA ALA A 85 3.93 13.15 -9.63
C ALA A 85 5.29 13.52 -10.26
N ARG A 86 6.12 12.52 -10.59
CA ARG A 86 7.46 12.75 -11.16
C ARG A 86 7.46 13.28 -12.60
N ARG A 87 6.38 13.11 -13.36
CA ARG A 87 6.32 13.56 -14.77
C ARG A 87 6.09 15.06 -14.90
N ARG A 88 5.27 15.66 -14.01
CA ARG A 88 4.96 17.10 -14.06
C ARG A 88 6.15 18.01 -13.78
N THR A 89 7.19 17.51 -13.11
CA THR A 89 8.38 18.30 -12.79
C THR A 89 9.34 18.41 -13.97
N VAL A 90 9.37 17.43 -14.89
CA VAL A 90 10.32 17.43 -16.02
C VAL A 90 9.88 18.38 -17.13
N ASP A 91 8.57 18.57 -17.30
CA ASP A 91 7.99 19.37 -18.37
C ASP A 91 7.99 20.90 -18.12
N GLN A 92 8.45 21.34 -16.94
CA GLN A 92 8.49 22.77 -16.56
C GLN A 92 9.91 23.37 -16.62
N VAL A 93 10.89 22.60 -17.11
CA VAL A 93 12.32 22.99 -17.15
C VAL A 93 12.86 23.01 -18.60
N LEU A 94 11.99 22.82 -19.60
CA LEU A 94 12.23 23.00 -21.04
C LEU A 94 11.28 24.05 -21.58
#